data_AF-A0A091SNN4-F1
#
_entry.id   AF-A0A091SNN4-F1
#
_cell.length_a   1.000
_cell.length_b   1.000
_cell.length_c   1.000
_cell.angle_alpha   90.00
_cell.angle_beta   90.00
_cell.angle_gamma   90.00
#
_symmetry.space_group_name_H-M   'P 1'
#
loop_
_entity.id
_entity.type
_entity.pdbx_description
1 polymer ?
#
loop_
_entity_poly.entity_id
_entity_poly.type
_entity_poly.pdbx_seq_one_letter_code
_entity_poly.pdbx_strand_id
1 'polypeptide(L)'
;SPIGDLQLQELERDEEALASKRFRPERGSHRQDDKENWPRSRCLEEEQQTALAALSRQLEAITDVEELTKLLRAAGEYEERKLIRAAIRKLRAEEIEAATLAGNAQSSK
;
A
#
# COMPACT_ATOMS: atom_id res chain seq x y z
N SER A 1 44.52 21.06 23.07
CA SER A 1 45.19 20.15 24.02
C SER A 1 44.47 18.82 24.09
N PRO A 2 45.20 17.72 24.31
CA PRO A 2 44.71 16.34 24.36
C PRO A 2 44.15 15.97 25.76
N ILE A 3 43.30 14.93 25.76
CA ILE A 3 43.19 13.77 26.68
C ILE A 3 43.48 13.99 28.18
N GLY A 4 42.51 13.63 29.01
CA GLY A 4 42.67 13.42 30.46
C GLY A 4 41.43 12.77 31.06
N ASP A 5 41.36 11.46 30.92
CA ASP A 5 40.35 10.55 31.48
C ASP A 5 40.25 10.56 33.02
N LEU A 6 39.26 9.79 33.50
CA LEU A 6 38.95 9.37 34.87
C LEU A 6 38.06 10.34 35.67
N GLN A 7 36.77 9.97 35.83
CA GLN A 7 36.31 9.34 37.07
C GLN A 7 35.12 8.42 36.79
N LEU A 8 35.42 7.12 36.87
CA LEU A 8 34.50 5.99 36.97
C LEU A 8 33.50 6.22 38.12
N GLN A 9 32.20 6.11 37.85
CA GLN A 9 31.44 4.87 38.09
C GLN A 9 31.17 4.57 39.57
N GLU A 10 30.60 5.48 40.36
CA GLU A 10 30.01 5.12 41.66
C GLU A 10 28.78 6.02 41.94
N LEU A 11 27.65 5.41 42.33
CA LEU A 11 26.42 6.02 42.90
C LEU A 11 25.23 6.40 41.98
N GLU A 12 25.10 5.86 40.77
CA GLU A 12 23.77 5.79 40.10
C GLU A 12 23.11 4.43 40.34
N ARG A 13 23.31 3.86 41.54
CA ARG A 13 22.57 2.68 42.05
C ARG A 13 21.56 3.04 43.13
N ASP A 14 21.52 4.29 43.56
CA ASP A 14 20.68 4.73 44.67
C ASP A 14 19.39 5.45 44.21
N GLU A 15 19.28 5.82 42.93
CA GLU A 15 18.04 6.39 42.36
C GLU A 15 16.99 5.31 42.01
N GLU A 16 17.41 4.04 41.87
CA GLU A 16 16.54 2.94 41.48
C GLU A 16 15.64 2.44 42.63
N ALA A 17 16.05 2.67 43.89
CA ALA A 17 15.34 2.18 45.08
C ALA A 17 14.19 3.10 45.56
N LEU A 18 14.20 4.39 45.19
CA LEU A 18 13.20 5.36 45.64
C LEU A 18 12.01 5.50 44.68
N ALA A 19 12.18 5.21 43.39
CA ALA A 19 11.10 5.23 42.42
C ALA A 19 10.18 3.97 42.52
N SER A 20 10.68 2.89 43.11
CA SER A 20 9.98 1.59 43.18
C SER A 20 8.88 1.51 44.26
N LYS A 21 8.50 2.62 44.91
CA LYS A 21 7.53 2.64 46.02
C LYS A 21 6.30 3.54 45.85
N ARG A 22 6.11 4.21 44.70
CA ARG A 22 4.97 5.12 44.44
C ARG A 22 4.07 4.73 43.28
N PHE A 23 3.87 3.45 43.02
CA PHE A 23 2.73 3.08 42.17
C PHE A 23 2.13 1.76 42.63
N ARG A 24 0.95 1.83 43.26
CA ARG A 24 0.04 0.68 43.28
C ARG A 24 -0.36 0.41 41.82
N PRO A 25 -0.10 -0.75 41.21
CA PRO A 25 -0.90 -1.19 40.09
C PRO A 25 -2.01 -2.07 40.66
N GLU A 26 -3.00 -1.44 41.30
CA GLU A 26 -4.20 -2.17 41.70
C GLU A 26 -5.31 -1.94 40.69
N ARG A 27 -5.67 -3.05 40.03
CA ARG A 27 -6.92 -3.35 39.33
C ARG A 27 -7.16 -2.64 37.99
N GLY A 28 -7.18 -3.49 36.96
CA GLY A 28 -8.39 -3.58 36.16
C GLY A 28 -8.24 -3.26 34.69
N SER A 29 -7.48 -4.08 33.97
CA SER A 29 -7.91 -4.72 32.71
C SER A 29 -9.00 -4.01 31.90
N HIS A 30 -8.66 -2.96 31.14
CA HIS A 30 -9.43 -2.51 29.96
C HIS A 30 -8.62 -1.43 29.25
N ARG A 31 -7.72 -1.75 28.32
CA ARG A 31 -8.03 -1.95 26.90
C ARG A 31 -6.85 -2.70 26.28
N GLN A 32 -6.86 -4.01 26.41
CA GLN A 32 -5.91 -4.88 25.72
C GLN A 32 -6.66 -5.60 24.59
N ASP A 33 -7.49 -4.87 23.85
CA ASP A 33 -8.38 -5.43 22.83
C ASP A 33 -7.96 -5.03 21.40
N ASP A 34 -6.80 -4.40 21.20
CA ASP A 34 -6.28 -4.07 19.87
C ASP A 34 -5.36 -5.17 19.27
N LYS A 35 -5.25 -6.34 19.92
CA LYS A 35 -4.42 -7.44 19.41
C LYS A 35 -5.13 -8.34 18.38
N GLU A 36 -6.46 -8.28 18.29
CA GLU A 36 -7.25 -9.09 17.35
C GLU A 36 -7.60 -8.34 16.05
N ASN A 37 -7.55 -7.00 16.05
CA ASN A 37 -7.85 -6.19 14.87
C ASN A 37 -6.73 -6.24 13.81
N TRP A 38 -5.47 -6.36 14.24
CA TRP A 38 -4.31 -6.43 13.34
C TRP A 38 -4.35 -7.56 12.29
N PRO A 39 -4.65 -8.82 12.67
CA PRO A 39 -4.76 -9.89 11.68
C PRO A 39 -6.01 -9.77 10.79
N ARG A 40 -7.14 -9.28 11.33
CA ARG A 40 -8.39 -9.07 10.56
C ARG A 40 -8.21 -8.02 9.46
N SER A 41 -7.57 -6.89 9.77
CA SER A 41 -7.27 -5.85 8.78
C SER A 41 -6.35 -6.35 7.68
N ARG A 42 -5.32 -7.15 8.02
CA ARG A 42 -4.41 -7.73 7.04
C ARG A 42 -5.13 -8.69 6.08
N CYS A 43 -5.99 -9.57 6.59
CA CYS A 43 -6.72 -10.50 5.73
C CYS A 43 -7.66 -9.77 4.76
N LEU A 44 -8.34 -8.70 5.21
CA LEU A 44 -9.21 -7.89 4.35
C LEU A 44 -8.40 -7.15 3.27
N GLU A 45 -7.24 -6.63 3.63
CA GLU A 45 -6.30 -6.01 2.69
C GLU A 45 -5.80 -7.02 1.64
N GLU A 46 -5.39 -8.21 2.06
CA GLU A 46 -4.94 -9.28 1.17
C GLU A 46 -6.04 -9.74 0.21
N GLU A 47 -7.28 -9.87 0.70
CA GLU A 47 -8.44 -10.22 -0.13
C GLU A 47 -8.72 -9.12 -1.16
N GLN A 48 -8.67 -7.85 -0.75
CA GLN A 48 -8.80 -6.71 -1.65
C GLN A 48 -7.68 -6.69 -2.71
N GLN A 49 -6.44 -6.94 -2.32
CA GLN A 49 -5.31 -6.99 -3.26
C GLN A 49 -5.43 -8.16 -4.24
N THR A 50 -5.93 -9.30 -3.76
CA THR A 50 -6.20 -10.47 -4.62
C THR A 50 -7.30 -10.15 -5.64
N ALA A 51 -8.37 -9.47 -5.21
CA ALA A 51 -9.45 -9.04 -6.10
C ALA A 51 -8.95 -8.03 -7.16
N LEU A 52 -8.12 -7.05 -6.76
CA LEU A 52 -7.51 -6.09 -7.68
C LEU A 52 -6.55 -6.76 -8.68
N ALA A 53 -5.77 -7.74 -8.23
CA ALA A 53 -4.89 -8.50 -9.11
C ALA A 53 -5.68 -9.33 -10.13
N ALA A 54 -6.77 -9.99 -9.69
CA ALA A 54 -7.67 -10.72 -10.57
C ALA A 54 -8.31 -9.79 -11.62
N LEU A 55 -8.79 -8.61 -11.19
CA LEU A 55 -9.32 -7.59 -12.09
C LEU A 55 -8.26 -7.13 -13.09
N SER A 56 -7.05 -6.82 -12.64
CA SER A 56 -5.95 -6.41 -13.53
C SER A 56 -5.72 -7.42 -14.65
N ARG A 57 -5.69 -8.72 -14.31
CA ARG A 57 -5.50 -9.80 -15.29
C ARG A 57 -6.68 -9.93 -16.26
N GLN A 58 -7.90 -9.67 -15.80
CA GLN A 58 -9.08 -9.63 -16.67
C GLN A 58 -9.01 -8.44 -17.64
N LEU A 59 -8.59 -7.26 -17.17
CA LEU A 59 -8.47 -6.07 -18.00
C LEU A 59 -7.40 -6.23 -19.10
N GLU A 60 -6.31 -6.95 -18.82
CA GLU A 60 -5.29 -7.27 -19.84
C GLU A 60 -5.85 -8.15 -20.98
N ALA A 61 -6.88 -8.96 -20.72
CA ALA A 61 -7.52 -9.78 -21.74
C ALA A 61 -8.53 -9.00 -22.59
N ILE A 62 -8.95 -7.80 -22.16
CA ILE A 62 -9.92 -6.96 -22.86
C ILE A 62 -9.18 -5.99 -23.77
N THR A 63 -9.36 -6.17 -25.08
CA THR A 63 -8.75 -5.32 -26.11
C THR A 63 -9.74 -4.32 -26.72
N ASP A 64 -10.85 -4.04 -26.02
CA ASP A 64 -11.90 -3.12 -26.49
C ASP A 64 -12.13 -1.98 -25.49
N VAL A 65 -12.00 -0.75 -25.98
CA VAL A 65 -12.25 0.48 -25.21
C VAL A 65 -13.69 0.55 -24.72
N GLU A 66 -14.66 0.09 -25.50
CA GLU A 66 -16.07 0.20 -25.14
C GLU A 66 -16.41 -0.73 -23.97
N GLU A 67 -15.95 -1.97 -24.01
CA GLU A 67 -16.05 -2.92 -22.91
C GLU A 67 -15.37 -2.41 -21.64
N LEU A 68 -14.14 -1.87 -21.73
CA LEU A 68 -13.47 -1.24 -20.59
C LEU A 68 -14.25 -0.03 -20.05
N THR A 69 -14.92 0.72 -20.92
CA THR A 69 -15.75 1.87 -20.52
C THR A 69 -17.03 1.43 -19.79
N LYS A 70 -17.63 0.31 -20.19
CA LYS A 70 -18.77 -0.29 -19.46
C LYS A 70 -18.33 -0.72 -18.05
N LEU A 71 -17.18 -1.40 -17.94
CA LEU A 71 -16.60 -1.77 -16.65
C LEU A 71 -16.31 -0.53 -15.78
N LEU A 72 -15.79 0.54 -16.37
CA LEU A 72 -15.51 1.78 -15.64
C LEU A 72 -16.77 2.40 -15.02
N ARG A 73 -17.92 2.31 -15.69
CA ARG A 73 -19.21 2.80 -15.18
C ARG A 73 -19.77 1.89 -14.09
N ALA A 74 -19.48 0.59 -14.15
CA ALA A 74 -19.91 -0.38 -13.16
C ALA A 74 -19.03 -0.39 -11.89
N ALA A 75 -17.76 0.00 -11.99
CA ALA A 75 -16.80 -0.06 -10.89
C ALA A 75 -17.14 0.92 -9.74
N GLY A 76 -17.39 0.36 -8.56
CA GLY A 76 -17.73 1.08 -7.32
C GLY A 76 -16.50 1.62 -6.59
N GLU A 77 -15.37 0.92 -6.67
CA GLU A 77 -14.17 1.29 -5.93
C GLU A 77 -13.20 2.16 -6.73
N TYR A 78 -12.43 3.00 -6.03
CA TYR A 78 -11.48 3.90 -6.68
C TYR A 78 -10.32 3.14 -7.33
N GLU A 79 -9.75 2.15 -6.65
CA GLU A 79 -8.63 1.37 -7.18
C GLU A 79 -9.03 0.57 -8.43
N GLU A 80 -10.24 0.01 -8.47
CA GLU A 80 -10.79 -0.64 -9.66
C GLU A 80 -10.86 0.34 -10.84
N ARG A 81 -11.49 1.51 -10.65
CA ARG A 81 -11.59 2.54 -11.68
C ARG A 81 -10.22 3.01 -12.18
N LYS A 82 -9.22 3.07 -11.29
CA LYS A 82 -7.85 3.45 -11.62
C LYS A 82 -7.18 2.42 -12.53
N LEU A 83 -7.33 1.12 -12.23
CA LEU A 83 -6.84 0.04 -13.08
C LEU A 83 -7.52 0.06 -14.45
N ILE A 84 -8.85 0.19 -14.49
CA ILE A 84 -9.62 0.25 -15.74
C ILE A 84 -9.19 1.44 -16.62
N ARG A 85 -9.03 2.63 -16.03
CA ARG A 85 -8.54 3.81 -16.76
C ARG A 85 -7.11 3.64 -17.28
N ALA A 86 -6.26 2.90 -16.57
CA ALA A 86 -4.91 2.61 -17.04
C ALA A 86 -4.93 1.70 -18.26
N ALA A 87 -5.76 0.64 -18.24
CA ALA A 87 -5.96 -0.24 -19.38
C ALA A 87 -6.48 0.50 -20.62
N ILE A 88 -7.48 1.37 -20.48
CA ILE A 88 -8.01 2.19 -21.58
C ILE A 88 -6.92 3.10 -22.19
N ARG A 89 -6.12 3.75 -21.33
CA ARG A 89 -5.04 4.62 -21.79
C ARG A 89 -3.98 3.84 -22.58
N LYS A 90 -3.60 2.66 -22.09
CA LYS A 90 -2.66 1.78 -22.77
C LYS A 90 -3.18 1.40 -24.17
N LEU A 91 -4.43 0.94 -24.25
CA LEU A 91 -5.01 0.49 -25.51
C LEU A 91 -5.05 1.62 -26.55
N ARG A 92 -5.50 2.82 -26.15
CA ARG A 92 -5.51 3.98 -27.05
C ARG A 92 -4.12 4.41 -27.49
N ALA A 93 -3.11 4.29 -26.63
CA ALA A 93 -1.74 4.59 -27.00
C ALA A 93 -1.24 3.60 -28.08
N GLU A 94 -1.50 2.31 -27.91
CA GLU A 94 -1.16 1.27 -28.89
C GLU A 94 -1.87 1.49 -30.23
N GLU A 95 -3.15 1.87 -30.23
CA GLU A 95 -3.90 2.21 -31.45
C GLU A 95 -3.28 3.39 -32.21
N ILE A 96 -2.88 4.44 -31.48
CA ILE A 96 -2.22 5.62 -32.07
C ILE A 96 -0.85 5.23 -32.62
N GLU A 97 -0.03 4.50 -31.86
CA GLU A 97 1.28 4.05 -32.31
C GLU A 97 1.16 3.19 -33.58
N ALA A 98 0.25 2.23 -33.62
CA ALA A 98 -0.02 1.41 -34.79
C ALA A 98 -0.46 2.25 -36.00
N ALA A 99 -1.35 3.22 -35.80
CA ALA A 99 -1.78 4.14 -36.85
C ALA A 99 -0.63 5.01 -37.38
N THR A 100 0.23 5.52 -36.50
CA THR A 100 1.40 6.32 -36.91
C THR A 100 2.41 5.50 -37.71
N LEU A 101 2.63 4.24 -37.33
CA LEU A 101 3.52 3.33 -38.03
C LEU A 101 2.99 3.01 -39.43
N ALA A 102 1.69 2.76 -39.55
CA ALA A 102 1.01 2.52 -40.82
C ALA A 102 1.04 3.75 -41.74
N GLY A 103 0.84 4.96 -41.19
CA GLY A 103 0.94 6.21 -41.94
C GLY A 103 2.33 6.45 -42.53
N ASN A 104 3.39 6.18 -41.75
CA ASN A 104 4.77 6.30 -42.24
C ASN A 104 5.10 5.28 -43.36
N ALA A 105 4.56 4.06 -43.28
CA ALA A 105 4.76 3.03 -44.30
C ALA A 105 4.09 3.38 -45.64
N GLN A 106 2.97 4.10 -45.61
CA GLN A 106 2.25 4.54 -46.81
C GLN A 106 2.92 5.74 -47.51
N SER A 107 3.63 6.59 -46.75
CA SER A 107 4.29 7.79 -47.30
C SER A 107 5.64 7.50 -47.97
N SER A 108 6.17 6.29 -47.87
CA SER A 108 7.45 5.87 -48.47
C SER A 108 7.28 5.05 -49.77
N LYS A 109 6.13 5.16 -50.44
CA LYS A 109 5.77 4.35 -51.61
C LYS A 109 5.56 5.19 -52.85
#